data_AF-A0A9D1ZP17-F1
#
_entry.id   AF-A0A9D1ZP17-F1
#
_cell.length_a   1.000
_cell.length_b   1.000
_cell.length_c   1.000
_cell.angle_alpha   90.00
_cell.angle_beta   90.00
_cell.angle_gamma   90.00
#
_symmetry.space_group_name_H-M   'P 1'
#
loop_
_entity.id
_entity.type
_entity.pdbx_description
1 polymer ?
#
loop_
_entity_poly.entity_id
_entity_poly.type
_entity_poly.pdbx_seq_one_letter_code
_entity_poly.pdbx_strand_id
1 'polypeptide(L)'
;MKKVNDQLLRWFFGIPGVIDEQVKSEIGKLSVQALIAVFIFEILFNVGISIYAFSGMVKDFESLFLFTMTLHLFLLIGIITFFTSFRLQRKGILNQEVATKVDKRRAIKAVFNKYLIKLPMMFLIMWLLITSLDFNGQDFAGTLLSWSSIRQALQPTIVLTIIFMIIDISKVRLMKEES
;
A
#
# COMPACT_ATOMS: atom_id res chain seq x y z
N MET A 1 -18.59 17.27 -12.44
CA MET A 1 -17.87 15.98 -12.62
C MET A 1 -16.34 16.10 -12.61
N LYS A 2 -15.69 17.01 -13.37
CA LYS A 2 -14.20 17.16 -13.38
C LYS A 2 -13.57 17.29 -11.98
N LYS A 3 -14.12 18.15 -11.10
CA LYS A 3 -13.57 18.37 -9.74
C LYS A 3 -13.55 17.12 -8.85
N VAL A 4 -14.58 16.27 -8.92
CA VAL A 4 -14.66 15.03 -8.12
C VAL A 4 -13.66 14.00 -8.64
N ASN A 5 -13.51 13.90 -9.96
CA ASN A 5 -12.56 12.98 -10.58
C ASN A 5 -11.10 13.37 -10.25
N ASP A 6 -10.80 14.67 -10.30
CA ASP A 6 -9.47 15.16 -9.94
C ASP A 6 -9.17 14.95 -8.45
N GLN A 7 -10.17 15.09 -7.57
CA GLN A 7 -10.01 14.83 -6.14
C GLN A 7 -9.76 13.33 -5.84
N LEU A 8 -10.47 12.44 -6.53
CA LEU A 8 -10.26 10.98 -6.46
C LEU A 8 -8.85 10.59 -6.91
N LEU A 9 -8.41 11.13 -8.05
CA LEU A 9 -7.07 10.88 -8.59
C LEU A 9 -5.97 11.37 -7.63
N ARG A 10 -6.14 12.56 -7.03
CA ARG A 10 -5.20 13.07 -6.01
C ARG A 10 -5.14 12.17 -4.79
N TRP A 11 -6.29 11.70 -4.31
CA TRP A 11 -6.36 10.84 -3.14
C TRP A 11 -5.74 9.46 -3.40
N PHE A 12 -6.09 8.83 -4.52
CA PHE A 12 -5.63 7.49 -4.88
C PHE A 12 -4.14 7.45 -5.19
N PHE A 13 -3.64 8.38 -6.01
CA PHE A 13 -2.23 8.43 -6.42
C PHE A 13 -1.35 9.24 -5.46
N GLY A 14 -1.93 9.90 -4.45
CA GLY A 14 -1.19 10.70 -3.47
C GLY A 14 -0.51 11.93 -4.05
N ILE A 15 -1.09 12.54 -5.09
CA ILE A 15 -0.50 13.67 -5.82
C ILE A 15 -0.72 14.97 -5.02
N PRO A 16 0.34 15.66 -4.58
CA PRO A 16 0.22 16.87 -3.77
C PRO A 16 -0.15 18.12 -4.59
N GLY A 17 0.08 18.10 -5.92
CA GLY A 17 -0.06 19.26 -6.81
C GLY A 17 -1.36 19.33 -7.62
N VAL A 18 -1.40 20.29 -8.54
CA VAL A 18 -2.50 20.42 -9.50
C VAL A 18 -2.44 19.28 -10.51
N ILE A 19 -3.61 18.69 -10.82
CA ILE A 19 -3.71 17.67 -11.87
C ILE A 19 -3.98 18.43 -13.17
N ASP A 20 -2.93 18.63 -13.96
CA ASP A 20 -3.03 19.13 -15.33
C ASP A 20 -3.27 17.96 -16.33
N GLU A 21 -3.37 18.29 -17.61
CA GLU A 21 -3.63 17.31 -18.67
C GLU A 21 -2.43 16.36 -18.89
N GLN A 22 -1.21 16.83 -18.64
CA GLN A 22 0.01 16.03 -18.72
C GLN A 22 0.04 14.95 -17.62
N VAL A 23 -0.26 15.32 -16.37
CA VAL A 23 -0.39 14.41 -15.23
C VAL A 23 -1.51 13.40 -15.48
N LYS A 24 -2.65 13.80 -16.06
CA LYS A 24 -3.73 12.86 -16.44
C LYS A 24 -3.29 11.84 -17.47
N SER A 25 -2.60 12.28 -18.53
CA SER A 25 -2.07 11.38 -19.56
C SER A 25 -1.07 10.38 -18.97
N GLU A 26 -0.22 10.84 -18.05
CA GLU A 26 0.76 10.00 -17.37
C GLU A 26 0.11 8.98 -16.43
N ILE A 27 -0.87 9.41 -15.62
CA ILE A 27 -1.66 8.50 -14.81
C ILE A 27 -2.35 7.45 -15.69
N GLY A 28 -2.94 7.85 -16.82
CA GLY A 28 -3.58 6.93 -17.75
C GLY A 28 -2.64 5.83 -18.26
N LYS A 29 -1.44 6.20 -18.69
CA LYS A 29 -0.41 5.23 -19.11
C LYS A 29 0.04 4.31 -17.98
N LEU A 30 0.19 4.86 -16.76
CA LEU A 30 0.56 4.07 -15.58
C LEU A 30 -0.54 3.11 -15.16
N SER A 31 -1.81 3.51 -15.25
CA SER A 31 -2.95 2.64 -14.94
C SER A 31 -3.01 1.45 -15.89
N VAL A 32 -2.76 1.65 -17.19
CA VAL A 32 -2.70 0.54 -18.17
C VAL A 32 -1.54 -0.39 -17.85
N GLN A 33 -0.36 0.14 -17.52
CA GLN A 33 0.79 -0.70 -17.15
C GLN A 33 0.55 -1.47 -15.85
N ALA A 34 -0.08 -0.84 -14.86
CA ALA A 34 -0.46 -1.50 -13.61
C ALA A 34 -1.49 -2.59 -13.86
N LEU A 35 -2.47 -2.37 -14.74
CA LEU A 35 -3.45 -3.38 -15.14
C LEU A 35 -2.78 -4.59 -15.79
N ILE A 36 -1.82 -4.37 -16.69
CA ILE A 36 -1.05 -5.45 -17.32
C ILE A 36 -0.25 -6.24 -16.25
N ALA A 37 0.40 -5.54 -15.32
CA ALA A 37 1.15 -6.18 -14.25
C ALA A 37 0.24 -7.02 -13.33
N VAL A 38 -0.92 -6.50 -12.96
CA VAL A 38 -1.94 -7.23 -12.18
C VAL A 38 -2.44 -8.43 -12.95
N PHE A 39 -2.70 -8.30 -14.26
CA PHE A 39 -3.15 -9.42 -15.08
C PHE A 39 -2.12 -10.56 -15.14
N ILE A 40 -0.84 -10.24 -15.35
CA ILE A 40 0.24 -11.24 -15.32
C ILE A 40 0.33 -11.89 -13.94
N PHE A 41 0.25 -11.09 -12.87
CA PHE A 41 0.24 -11.60 -11.51
C PHE A 41 -0.92 -12.55 -11.25
N GLU A 42 -2.15 -12.21 -11.65
CA GLU A 42 -3.33 -13.05 -11.49
C GLU A 42 -3.12 -14.42 -12.14
N ILE A 43 -2.61 -14.44 -13.38
CA ILE A 43 -2.34 -15.70 -14.07
C ILE A 43 -1.33 -16.54 -13.29
N LEU A 44 -0.18 -15.96 -12.93
CA LEU A 44 0.89 -16.68 -12.23
C LEU A 44 0.46 -17.16 -10.85
N PHE A 45 -0.28 -16.34 -10.11
CA PHE A 45 -0.78 -16.65 -8.78
C PHE A 45 -1.80 -17.79 -8.83
N ASN A 46 -2.82 -17.68 -9.68
CA ASN A 46 -3.85 -18.72 -9.81
C ASN A 46 -3.27 -20.04 -10.33
N VAL A 47 -2.35 -20.01 -11.30
CA VAL A 47 -1.66 -21.21 -11.77
C VAL A 47 -0.81 -21.83 -10.66
N GLY A 48 -0.03 -21.02 -9.92
CA GLY A 48 0.81 -21.49 -8.83
C GLY A 48 0.00 -22.18 -7.71
N ILE A 49 -1.11 -21.57 -7.31
CA ILE A 49 -2.02 -22.15 -6.31
C ILE A 49 -2.69 -23.42 -6.81
N SER A 50 -3.13 -23.43 -8.07
CA SER A 50 -3.74 -24.62 -8.66
C SER A 50 -2.76 -25.79 -8.64
N ILE A 51 -1.52 -25.59 -9.08
CA ILE A 51 -0.46 -26.61 -9.02
C ILE A 51 -0.22 -27.07 -7.57
N TYR A 52 -0.14 -26.13 -6.63
CA TYR A 52 0.06 -26.46 -5.22
C TYR A 52 -1.10 -27.29 -4.65
N ALA A 53 -2.34 -26.91 -4.96
CA ALA A 53 -3.54 -27.63 -4.54
C ALA A 53 -3.63 -29.05 -5.15
N PHE A 54 -3.31 -29.20 -6.44
CA PHE A 54 -3.33 -30.48 -7.14
C PHE A 54 -2.20 -31.43 -6.73
N SER A 55 -1.13 -30.93 -6.10
CA SER A 55 -0.01 -31.76 -5.66
C SER A 55 -0.33 -32.70 -4.48
N GLY A 56 -1.55 -32.66 -3.94
CA GLY A 56 -1.99 -33.52 -2.84
C GLY A 56 -1.32 -33.21 -1.49
N MET A 57 -0.57 -32.10 -1.41
CA MET A 57 0.11 -31.66 -0.18
C MET A 57 -0.84 -30.93 0.80
N VAL A 58 -2.10 -30.71 0.42
CA VAL A 58 -3.08 -29.95 1.20
C VAL A 58 -3.87 -30.89 2.11
N LYS A 59 -3.62 -30.80 3.42
CA LYS A 59 -4.36 -31.57 4.45
C LYS A 59 -5.60 -30.85 4.96
N ASP A 60 -5.61 -29.52 4.87
CA ASP A 60 -6.71 -28.66 5.32
C ASP A 60 -6.98 -27.59 4.25
N PHE A 61 -8.11 -27.74 3.56
CA PHE A 61 -8.50 -26.86 2.47
C PHE A 61 -8.96 -25.47 2.97
N GLU A 62 -9.57 -25.40 4.15
CA GLU A 62 -10.10 -24.14 4.69
C GLU A 62 -8.96 -23.21 5.09
N SER A 63 -7.98 -23.74 5.82
CA SER A 63 -6.73 -23.04 6.16
C SER A 63 -6.00 -22.54 4.91
N LEU A 64 -5.85 -23.40 3.90
CA LEU A 64 -5.21 -23.05 2.63
C LEU A 64 -5.97 -21.90 1.94
N PHE A 65 -7.29 -22.01 1.83
CA PHE A 65 -8.12 -21.02 1.15
C PHE A 65 -8.01 -19.65 1.80
N LEU A 66 -8.14 -19.57 3.14
CA LEU A 66 -8.03 -18.32 3.89
C LEU A 66 -6.64 -17.69 3.77
N PHE A 67 -5.58 -18.50 3.91
CA PHE A 67 -4.20 -18.06 3.70
C PHE A 67 -4.02 -17.48 2.30
N THR A 68 -4.51 -18.20 1.29
CA THR A 68 -4.33 -17.85 -0.11
C THR A 68 -5.07 -16.57 -0.47
N MET A 69 -6.32 -16.42 -0.04
CA MET A 69 -7.10 -15.19 -0.24
C MET A 69 -6.47 -13.99 0.44
N THR A 70 -5.94 -14.19 1.66
CA THR A 70 -5.27 -13.13 2.42
C THR A 70 -3.97 -12.72 1.72
N LEU A 71 -3.14 -13.69 1.34
CA LEU A 71 -1.90 -13.46 0.60
C LEU A 71 -2.17 -12.77 -0.74
N HIS A 72 -3.20 -13.20 -1.48
CA HIS A 72 -3.62 -12.61 -2.75
C HIS A 72 -3.93 -11.13 -2.62
N LEU A 73 -4.77 -10.78 -1.64
CA LEU A 73 -5.18 -9.40 -1.38
C LEU A 73 -3.95 -8.52 -1.13
N PHE A 74 -3.00 -8.98 -0.32
CA PHE A 74 -1.80 -8.21 0.00
C PHE A 74 -0.84 -8.07 -1.19
N LEU A 75 -0.63 -9.14 -1.95
CA LEU A 75 0.21 -9.09 -3.14
C LEU A 75 -0.39 -8.17 -4.20
N LEU A 76 -1.71 -8.21 -4.40
CA LEU A 76 -2.41 -7.36 -5.34
C LEU A 76 -2.30 -5.88 -4.97
N ILE A 77 -2.59 -5.53 -3.70
CA ILE A 77 -2.40 -4.16 -3.18
C ILE A 77 -0.94 -3.73 -3.32
N GLY A 78 -0.01 -4.63 -2.99
CA GLY A 78 1.43 -4.40 -3.08
C GLY A 78 1.89 -4.08 -4.51
N ILE A 79 1.47 -4.88 -5.49
CA ILE A 79 1.83 -4.70 -6.91
C ILE A 79 1.27 -3.39 -7.45
N ILE A 80 -0.01 -3.10 -7.18
CA ILE A 80 -0.65 -1.85 -7.62
C ILE A 80 0.10 -0.66 -7.02
N THR A 81 0.33 -0.68 -5.70
CA THR A 81 0.99 0.42 -4.99
C THR A 81 2.43 0.60 -5.46
N PHE A 82 3.17 -0.50 -5.63
CA PHE A 82 4.57 -0.48 -6.08
C PHE A 82 4.68 0.09 -7.49
N PHE A 83 3.93 -0.44 -8.46
CA PHE A 83 4.02 0.04 -9.85
C PHE A 83 3.58 1.50 -10.00
N THR A 84 2.50 1.90 -9.34
CA THR A 84 1.99 3.27 -9.42
C THR A 84 2.92 4.25 -8.69
N SER A 85 3.28 3.98 -7.45
CA SER A 85 4.07 4.89 -6.62
C SER A 85 5.52 5.00 -7.10
N PHE A 86 6.16 3.88 -7.45
CA PHE A 86 7.55 3.88 -7.93
C PHE A 86 7.72 4.69 -9.20
N ARG A 87 6.80 4.53 -10.17
CA ARG A 87 6.87 5.28 -11.43
C ARG A 87 6.50 6.75 -11.28
N LEU A 88 5.50 7.07 -10.46
CA LEU A 88 5.16 8.47 -10.17
C LEU A 88 6.29 9.18 -9.42
N GLN A 89 6.97 8.50 -8.50
CA GLN A 89 8.15 9.03 -7.80
C GLN A 89 9.30 9.30 -8.77
N ARG A 90 9.59 8.36 -9.69
CA ARG A 90 10.65 8.53 -10.70
C ARG A 90 10.40 9.72 -11.63
N LYS A 91 9.13 10.08 -11.86
CA LYS A 91 8.73 11.25 -12.65
C LYS A 91 8.65 12.56 -11.85
N GLY A 92 8.95 12.54 -10.55
CA GLY A 92 8.91 13.72 -9.70
C GLY A 92 7.49 14.24 -9.38
N ILE A 93 6.43 13.56 -9.85
CA ILE A 93 5.03 13.98 -9.68
C ILE A 93 4.60 13.93 -8.20
N LEU A 94 5.27 13.10 -7.40
CA LEU A 94 5.03 12.97 -5.95
C LEU A 94 5.84 13.96 -5.11
N ASN A 95 6.75 14.74 -5.70
CA ASN A 95 7.52 15.71 -4.94
C ASN A 95 6.64 16.90 -4.59
N GLN A 96 6.63 17.28 -3.32
CA GLN A 96 5.99 18.50 -2.88
C GLN A 96 7.07 19.56 -2.74
N GLU A 97 7.08 20.52 -3.66
CA GLU A 97 7.95 21.68 -3.59
C GLU A 97 7.29 22.76 -2.74
N VAL A 98 8.06 23.30 -1.81
CA VAL A 98 7.58 24.25 -0.82
C VAL A 98 8.49 25.47 -0.80
N ALA A 99 7.90 26.67 -0.84
CA ALA A 99 8.63 27.92 -0.96
C ALA A 99 9.33 28.34 0.35
N THR A 100 8.73 28.06 1.52
CA THR A 100 9.26 28.52 2.81
C THR A 100 9.56 27.39 3.79
N LYS A 101 10.51 27.65 4.72
CA LYS A 101 10.82 26.72 5.83
C LYS A 101 9.62 26.50 6.76
N VAL A 102 8.73 27.49 6.90
CA VAL A 102 7.51 27.40 7.72
C VAL A 102 6.51 26.44 7.08
N ASP A 103 6.31 26.55 5.77
CA ASP A 103 5.43 25.67 5.03
C ASP A 103 5.97 24.23 4.98
N LYS A 104 7.30 24.05 4.94
CA LYS A 104 7.91 22.71 5.08
C LYS A 104 7.56 22.05 6.41
N ARG A 105 7.60 22.80 7.53
CA ARG A 105 7.19 22.27 8.85
C ARG A 105 5.70 21.90 8.86
N ARG A 106 4.84 22.71 8.25
CA ARG A 106 3.41 22.40 8.11
C ARG A 106 3.16 21.15 7.27
N ALA A 107 3.87 21.00 6.15
CA ALA A 107 3.79 19.80 5.31
C ALA A 107 4.23 18.54 6.06
N ILE A 108 5.35 18.59 6.80
CA ILE A 108 5.80 17.48 7.65
C ILE A 108 4.74 17.13 8.71
N LYS A 109 4.14 18.13 9.38
CA LYS A 109 3.08 17.89 10.36
C LYS A 109 1.82 17.28 9.73
N ALA A 110 1.49 17.68 8.49
CA ALA A 110 0.39 17.08 7.74
C ALA A 110 0.67 15.61 7.39
N VAL A 111 1.92 15.27 7.01
CA VAL A 111 2.36 13.88 6.81
C VAL A 111 2.21 13.08 8.11
N PHE A 112 2.67 13.62 9.24
CA PHE A 112 2.53 12.96 10.54
C PHE A 112 1.06 12.63 10.87
N ASN A 113 0.17 13.62 10.76
CA ASN A 113 -1.26 13.44 11.01
C ASN A 113 -1.90 12.43 10.04
N LYS A 114 -1.51 12.44 8.76
CA LYS A 114 -1.96 11.46 7.76
C LYS A 114 -1.65 10.04 8.20
N TYR A 115 -0.44 9.78 8.70
CA TYR A 115 -0.05 8.44 9.16
C TYR A 115 -0.68 8.07 10.50
N LEU A 116 -0.91 9.03 11.40
CA LEU A 116 -1.63 8.77 12.65
C LEU A 116 -3.06 8.28 12.39
N ILE A 117 -3.74 8.86 11.40
CA ILE A 117 -5.09 8.43 10.97
C ILE A 117 -5.06 7.07 10.26
N LYS A 118 -3.99 6.76 9.52
CA LYS A 118 -3.85 5.49 8.77
C LYS A 118 -3.33 4.32 9.62
N LEU A 119 -2.73 4.60 10.78
CA LEU A 119 -2.12 3.60 11.66
C LEU A 119 -3.10 2.49 12.09
N PRO A 120 -4.36 2.77 12.49
CA PRO A 120 -5.32 1.71 12.82
C PRO A 120 -5.61 0.78 11.64
N MET A 121 -5.68 1.33 10.42
CA MET A 121 -5.93 0.54 9.21
C MET A 121 -4.70 -0.30 8.83
N MET A 122 -3.49 0.24 8.96
CA MET A 122 -2.26 -0.54 8.81
C MET A 122 -2.16 -1.66 9.85
N PHE A 123 -2.57 -1.39 11.11
CA PHE A 123 -2.61 -2.40 12.15
C PHE A 123 -3.56 -3.54 11.80
N LEU A 124 -4.80 -3.22 11.39
CA LEU A 124 -5.78 -4.23 10.97
C LEU A 124 -5.24 -5.11 9.84
N ILE A 125 -4.59 -4.50 8.85
CA ILE A 125 -3.95 -5.19 7.73
C ILE A 125 -2.87 -6.17 8.23
N MET A 126 -1.92 -5.69 9.04
CA MET A 126 -0.84 -6.52 9.55
C MET A 126 -1.34 -7.62 10.48
N TRP A 127 -2.39 -7.34 11.25
CA TRP A 127 -3.01 -8.29 12.15
C TRP A 127 -3.67 -9.43 11.39
N LEU A 128 -4.48 -9.13 10.37
CA LEU A 128 -5.05 -10.15 9.49
C LEU A 128 -3.98 -10.98 8.80
N LEU A 129 -2.91 -10.34 8.32
CA LEU A 129 -1.79 -11.01 7.68
C LEU A 129 -1.13 -12.00 8.64
N ILE A 130 -0.70 -11.55 9.82
CA ILE A 130 0.00 -12.40 10.78
C ILE A 130 -0.90 -13.51 11.30
N THR A 131 -2.16 -13.22 11.60
CA THR A 131 -3.13 -14.25 11.98
C THR A 131 -3.33 -15.29 10.88
N SER A 132 -3.35 -14.89 9.61
CA SER A 132 -3.43 -15.84 8.49
C SER A 132 -2.19 -16.71 8.32
N LEU A 133 -1.00 -16.21 8.71
CA LEU A 133 0.25 -16.96 8.65
C LEU A 133 0.43 -17.92 9.84
N ASP A 134 -0.07 -17.55 11.02
CA ASP A 134 0.10 -18.30 12.28
C ASP A 134 -1.01 -19.36 12.48
N PHE A 135 -1.91 -19.49 11.51
CA PHE A 135 -3.05 -20.41 11.57
C PHE A 135 -2.63 -21.86 11.28
N ASN A 136 -2.14 -22.55 12.30
CA ASN A 136 -1.74 -23.97 12.25
C ASN A 136 -2.90 -24.95 12.55
N GLY A 137 -4.07 -24.76 11.94
CA GLY A 137 -5.24 -25.67 12.08
C GLY A 137 -6.00 -25.58 13.42
N GLN A 138 -5.88 -24.45 14.14
CA GLN A 138 -6.72 -24.12 15.30
C GLN A 138 -8.02 -23.41 14.85
N ASP A 139 -8.81 -22.80 15.74
CA ASP A 139 -9.95 -21.95 15.34
C ASP A 139 -9.46 -20.53 15.00
N PHE A 140 -9.79 -20.04 13.79
CA PHE A 140 -9.27 -18.78 13.25
C PHE A 140 -9.68 -17.60 14.13
N ALA A 141 -10.91 -17.63 14.66
CA ALA A 141 -11.38 -16.60 15.57
C ALA A 141 -10.57 -16.56 16.88
N GLY A 142 -10.18 -17.73 17.38
CA GLY A 142 -9.32 -17.88 18.57
C GLY A 142 -7.90 -17.36 18.32
N THR A 143 -7.31 -17.68 17.17
CA THR A 143 -5.98 -17.17 16.78
C THR A 143 -6.02 -15.66 16.52
N LEU A 144 -7.10 -15.15 15.91
CA LEU A 144 -7.26 -13.72 15.61
C LEU A 144 -7.28 -12.90 16.89
N LEU A 145 -8.11 -13.26 17.87
CA LEU A 145 -8.25 -12.54 19.13
C LEU A 145 -7.15 -12.86 20.16
N SER A 146 -6.20 -13.74 19.84
CA SER A 146 -5.10 -14.07 20.74
C SER A 146 -4.18 -12.87 20.99
N TRP A 147 -3.73 -12.73 22.24
CA TRP A 147 -2.79 -11.67 22.62
C TRP A 147 -1.46 -11.77 21.87
N SER A 148 -1.05 -13.00 21.49
CA SER A 148 0.13 -13.25 20.66
C SER A 148 -0.03 -12.63 19.27
N SER A 149 -1.13 -12.87 18.57
CA SER A 149 -1.38 -12.30 17.24
C SER A 149 -1.40 -10.78 17.25
N ILE A 150 -2.08 -10.18 18.25
CA ILE A 150 -2.15 -8.72 18.41
C ILE A 150 -0.75 -8.13 18.61
N ARG A 151 0.06 -8.72 19.50
CA ARG A 151 1.43 -8.24 19.78
C ARG A 151 2.34 -8.40 18.57
N GLN A 152 2.30 -9.55 17.91
CA GLN A 152 3.09 -9.83 16.71
C GLN A 152 2.75 -8.86 15.58
N ALA A 153 1.49 -8.42 15.47
CA ALA A 153 1.05 -7.43 14.48
C ALA A 153 1.44 -5.98 14.82
N LEU A 154 1.49 -5.64 16.10
CA LEU A 154 1.76 -4.28 16.55
C LEU A 154 3.17 -3.81 16.18
N GLN A 155 4.20 -4.65 16.42
CA GLN A 155 5.60 -4.32 16.15
C GLN A 155 5.87 -3.95 14.68
N PRO A 156 5.55 -4.81 13.68
CA PRO A 156 5.80 -4.50 12.28
C PRO A 156 4.92 -3.36 11.79
N THR A 157 3.71 -3.18 12.32
CA THR A 157 2.86 -2.02 12.01
C THR A 157 3.55 -0.71 12.37
N ILE A 158 4.09 -0.61 13.59
CA ILE A 158 4.79 0.59 14.05
C ILE A 158 6.02 0.85 13.18
N VAL A 159 6.84 -0.19 12.93
CA VAL A 159 8.05 -0.08 12.11
C VAL A 159 7.71 0.37 10.69
N LEU A 160 6.74 -0.27 10.03
CA LEU A 160 6.30 0.12 8.68
C LEU A 160 5.75 1.54 8.64
N THR A 161 4.99 1.95 9.67
CA THR A 161 4.44 3.31 9.73
C THR A 161 5.56 4.34 9.80
N ILE A 162 6.59 4.09 10.61
CA ILE A 162 7.77 4.97 10.71
C ILE A 162 8.51 5.03 9.38
N ILE A 163 8.76 3.89 8.73
CA ILE A 163 9.44 3.83 7.44
C ILE A 163 8.69 4.64 6.39
N PHE A 164 7.38 4.41 6.24
CA PHE A 164 6.57 5.14 5.27
C PHE A 164 6.50 6.64 5.57
N MET A 165 6.42 7.01 6.85
CA MET A 165 6.47 8.40 7.27
C MET A 165 7.78 9.07 6.88
N ILE A 166 8.93 8.42 7.10
CA ILE A 166 10.25 8.94 6.70
C ILE A 166 10.32 9.12 5.17
N ILE A 167 9.81 8.15 4.41
CA ILE A 167 9.77 8.22 2.95
C ILE A 167 8.93 9.43 2.49
N ASP A 168 7.73 9.63 3.03
CA ASP A 168 6.88 10.76 2.64
C ASP A 168 7.45 12.12 3.10
N ILE A 169 8.13 12.18 4.25
CA ILE A 169 8.86 13.39 4.69
C ILE A 169 9.99 13.73 3.72
N SER A 170 10.71 12.72 3.20
CA SER A 170 11.81 12.92 2.26
C SER A 170 11.38 13.51 0.90
N LYS A 171 10.10 13.40 0.55
CA LYS A 171 9.50 13.96 -0.67
C LYS A 171 9.18 15.46 -0.56
N VAL A 172 9.22 16.04 0.64
CA VAL A 172 8.98 17.47 0.87
C VAL A 172 10.30 18.24 0.69
N ARG A 173 10.44 18.93 -0.45
CA ARG A 173 11.64 19.68 -0.81
C ARG A 173 11.40 21.19 -0.68
N LEU A 174 12.42 21.91 -0.22
CA LEU A 174 12.45 23.37 -0.33
C LEU A 174 12.84 23.71 -1.76
N MET A 175 12.10 24.62 -2.40
CA MET A 175 12.62 25.26 -3.62
C MET A 175 13.91 25.97 -3.23
N LYS A 176 14.99 25.74 -3.98
CA LYS A 176 16.20 26.54 -3.84
C LYS A 176 15.81 27.96 -4.28
N GLU A 177 16.02 28.96 -3.43
CA GLU A 177 15.99 30.35 -3.90
C GLU A 177 16.97 30.43 -5.07
N GLU A 178 16.47 30.80 -6.25
CA GLU A 178 17.32 31.26 -7.35
C GLU A 178 18.04 32.51 -6.83
N SER A 179 19.33 32.35 -6.52
CA SER A 179 20.24 33.47 -6.25
C SER A 179 20.71 34.08 -7.55
#